data_AF-A0A179H9I7-F1
#
_entry.id   AF-A0A179H9I7-F1
#
_cell.length_a   1.000
_cell.length_b   1.000
_cell.length_c   1.000
_cell.angle_alpha   90.00
_cell.angle_beta   90.00
_cell.angle_gamma   90.00
#
_symmetry.space_group_name_H-M   'P 1'
#
loop_
_entity.id
_entity.type
_entity.pdbx_description
1 polymer ?
#
loop_
_entity_poly.entity_id
_entity_poly.type
_entity_poly.pdbx_seq_one_letter_code
_entity_poly.pdbx_strand_id
1 'polypeptide(L)'
;MVLLVTVALHHRDHFSQGNARRAFGYEAYHWGIIVSPLVSQAQDCWAYDATDKCYIDPATMRVVNPTMDWWFRSTDIDPVLSDKLLGRIIIGQVPDGTTISEIHMFFESVPLPVKDMDPQQSCVTWVTNAIQRLQGHGWVRGFDLGPFKDFALSSADHWNGLPGSSKPGVIECDN
;
A
#
# COMPACT_ATOMS: atom_id res chain seq x y z
N MET A 1 13.80 -18.50 -1.77
CA MET A 1 12.36 -18.42 -1.48
C MET A 1 11.70 -17.44 -2.44
N VAL A 2 10.59 -17.83 -3.06
CA VAL A 2 9.74 -16.91 -3.84
C VAL A 2 8.92 -16.06 -2.87
N LEU A 3 8.90 -14.74 -3.07
CA LEU A 3 8.12 -13.80 -2.27
C LEU A 3 6.96 -13.26 -3.10
N LEU A 4 5.77 -13.17 -2.52
CA LEU A 4 4.62 -12.53 -3.14
C LEU A 4 4.73 -11.02 -3.05
N VAL A 5 4.31 -10.32 -4.10
CA VAL A 5 4.14 -8.88 -4.14
C VAL A 5 2.65 -8.58 -4.11
N THR A 6 2.22 -7.79 -3.13
CA THR A 6 0.81 -7.45 -2.93
C THR A 6 0.58 -5.96 -2.80
N VAL A 7 -0.52 -5.45 -3.36
CA VAL A 7 -1.04 -4.13 -3.02
C VAL A 7 -1.85 -4.25 -1.74
N ALA A 8 -1.44 -3.51 -0.71
CA ALA A 8 -2.06 -3.49 0.60
C ALA A 8 -2.93 -2.24 0.76
N LEU A 9 -4.18 -2.43 1.18
CA LEU A 9 -5.14 -1.35 1.38
C LEU A 9 -5.48 -1.22 2.87
N HIS A 10 -5.26 -0.03 3.39
CA HIS A 10 -5.47 0.28 4.79
C HIS A 10 -6.60 1.29 4.99
N HIS A 11 -7.38 1.08 6.05
CA HIS A 11 -8.36 2.03 6.54
C HIS A 11 -7.67 3.35 6.93
N ARG A 12 -8.25 4.47 6.53
CA ARG A 12 -7.75 5.83 6.74
C ARG A 12 -8.70 6.64 7.62
N ASP A 13 -9.21 5.98 8.66
CA ASP A 13 -10.10 6.54 9.67
C ASP A 13 -11.35 7.18 9.02
N HIS A 14 -11.71 8.40 9.38
CA HIS A 14 -12.86 9.10 8.83
C HIS A 14 -12.85 9.23 7.29
N PHE A 15 -11.68 9.20 6.62
CA PHE A 15 -11.60 9.29 5.16
C PHE A 15 -12.16 8.06 4.46
N SER A 16 -12.11 6.89 5.10
CA SER A 16 -12.64 5.64 4.56
C SER A 16 -14.13 5.46 4.80
N GLN A 17 -14.83 6.48 5.31
CA GLN A 17 -16.23 6.35 5.74
C GLN A 17 -17.16 7.35 5.05
N GLY A 18 -18.42 6.92 4.83
CA GLY A 18 -19.53 7.78 4.45
C GLY A 18 -19.27 8.70 3.25
N ASN A 19 -19.56 9.99 3.42
CA ASN A 19 -19.35 11.01 2.39
C ASN A 19 -17.87 11.22 2.04
N ALA A 20 -16.98 11.12 3.04
CA ALA A 20 -15.55 11.31 2.81
C ALA A 20 -15.01 10.24 1.86
N ARG A 21 -15.39 8.97 2.05
CA ARG A 21 -15.01 7.91 1.12
C ARG A 21 -15.39 8.22 -0.32
N ARG A 22 -16.59 8.76 -0.55
CA ARG A 22 -17.06 9.13 -1.90
C ARG A 22 -16.29 10.31 -2.48
N ALA A 23 -15.96 11.30 -1.65
CA ALA A 23 -15.23 12.48 -2.10
C ALA A 23 -13.76 12.20 -2.43
N PHE A 24 -13.09 11.35 -1.63
CA PHE A 24 -11.67 11.04 -1.79
C PHE A 24 -11.40 9.90 -2.79
N GLY A 25 -12.41 9.11 -3.17
CA GLY A 25 -12.26 8.07 -4.18
C GLY A 25 -11.14 7.08 -3.84
N TYR A 26 -10.14 6.94 -4.71
CA TYR A 26 -8.98 6.05 -4.46
C TYR A 26 -8.19 6.43 -3.20
N GLU A 27 -8.17 7.70 -2.81
CA GLU A 27 -7.41 8.24 -1.68
C GLU A 27 -8.15 8.13 -0.34
N ALA A 28 -9.37 7.57 -0.37
CA ALA A 28 -10.14 7.24 0.83
C ALA A 28 -9.47 6.14 1.67
N TYR A 29 -8.57 5.37 1.06
CA TYR A 29 -7.76 4.34 1.71
C TYR A 29 -6.28 4.70 1.55
N HIS A 30 -5.43 4.19 2.45
CA HIS A 30 -3.99 4.30 2.28
C HIS A 30 -3.46 3.06 1.56
N TRP A 31 -2.74 3.29 0.46
CA TRP A 31 -2.22 2.22 -0.40
C TRP A 31 -0.73 2.04 -0.12
N GLY A 32 -0.29 0.79 -0.08
CA GLY A 32 1.12 0.42 0.00
C GLY A 32 1.39 -0.89 -0.73
N ILE A 33 2.64 -1.33 -0.70
CA ILE A 33 3.08 -2.64 -1.17
C ILE A 33 3.51 -3.47 0.03
N ILE A 34 3.04 -4.72 0.12
CA ILE A 34 3.59 -5.71 1.05
C ILE A 34 4.27 -6.81 0.24
N VAL A 35 5.53 -7.08 0.56
CA VAL A 35 6.26 -8.26 0.10
C VAL A 35 6.28 -9.28 1.23
N SER A 36 5.87 -10.51 0.95
CA SER A 36 5.78 -11.55 1.97
C SER A 36 6.08 -12.94 1.42
N PRO A 37 6.55 -13.89 2.26
CA PRO A 37 6.50 -15.31 1.94
C PRO A 37 5.06 -15.76 1.60
N LEU A 38 4.94 -16.85 0.83
CA LEU A 38 3.66 -17.48 0.54
C LEU A 38 2.95 -17.95 1.82
N VAL A 39 3.72 -18.43 2.79
CA VAL A 39 3.26 -18.79 4.13
C VAL A 39 4.01 -17.91 5.12
N SER A 40 3.36 -16.84 5.57
CA SER A 40 3.88 -15.97 6.63
C SER A 40 3.69 -16.64 7.99
N GLN A 41 4.73 -16.65 8.82
CA GLN A 41 4.69 -17.25 10.16
C GLN A 41 4.89 -16.24 11.30
N ALA A 42 5.23 -14.98 11.02
CA ALA A 42 5.40 -13.91 12.00
C ALA A 42 5.66 -12.55 11.30
N GLN A 43 6.55 -11.74 11.87
CA GLN A 43 7.08 -10.49 11.31
C GLN A 43 8.09 -10.76 10.18
N ASP A 44 7.63 -11.45 9.15
CA ASP A 44 8.40 -11.86 7.97
C ASP A 44 7.90 -11.16 6.69
N CYS A 45 7.12 -10.09 6.85
CA CYS A 45 6.58 -9.29 5.76
C CYS A 45 7.19 -7.89 5.78
N TRP A 46 7.48 -7.37 4.59
CA TRP A 46 8.04 -6.03 4.39
C TRP A 46 7.01 -5.12 3.74
N ALA A 47 6.60 -4.09 4.47
CA ALA A 47 5.68 -3.07 3.98
C ALA A 47 6.44 -1.85 3.47
N TYR A 48 6.01 -1.35 2.31
CA TYR A 48 6.56 -0.20 1.63
C TYR A 48 5.45 0.76 1.24
N ASP A 49 5.58 2.04 1.57
CA ASP A 49 4.67 3.08 1.09
C ASP A 49 5.33 4.46 0.99
N ALA A 50 4.61 5.38 0.37
CA ALA A 50 4.87 6.80 0.49
C ALA A 50 3.79 7.44 1.37
N THR A 51 4.19 8.31 2.27
CA THR A 51 3.27 9.01 3.17
C THR A 51 3.73 10.44 3.41
N ASP A 52 2.77 11.33 3.63
CA ASP A 52 2.94 12.75 3.98
C ASP A 52 2.41 13.04 5.39
N LYS A 53 2.17 11.99 6.20
CA LYS A 53 1.41 12.04 7.45
C LYS A 53 1.87 13.19 8.38
N CYS A 54 1.01 14.19 8.51
CA CYS A 54 1.12 15.22 9.54
C CYS A 54 0.36 14.78 10.79
N TYR A 55 1.03 14.72 11.94
CA TYR A 55 0.42 14.30 13.21
C TYR A 55 1.07 15.00 14.41
N ILE A 56 0.37 15.02 15.54
CA ILE A 56 0.93 15.50 16.80
C ILE A 56 1.62 14.32 17.49
N ASP A 57 2.92 14.45 17.74
CA ASP A 57 3.66 13.48 18.56
C ASP A 57 3.15 13.56 20.00
N PRO A 58 2.58 12.47 20.56
CA PRO A 58 2.01 12.51 21.91
C PRO A 58 3.07 12.69 23.01
N ALA A 59 4.34 12.34 22.76
CA ALA A 59 5.41 12.48 23.74
C ALA A 59 5.91 13.92 23.84
N THR A 60 6.03 14.60 22.69
CA THR A 60 6.57 15.97 22.62
C THR A 60 5.50 17.04 22.48
N MET A 61 4.26 16.64 22.18
CA MET A 61 3.11 17.51 21.84
C MET A 61 3.40 18.46 20.67
N ARG A 62 4.36 18.11 19.80
CA ARG A 62 4.74 18.90 18.62
C ARG A 62 4.17 18.29 17.36
N VAL A 63 3.88 19.15 16.38
CA VAL A 63 3.49 18.71 15.04
C VAL A 63 4.70 18.13 14.33
N VAL A 64 4.58 16.88 13.88
CA VAL A 64 5.52 16.17 13.01
C VAL A 64 5.08 16.35 11.57
N ASN A 65 6.04 16.62 10.68
CA ASN A 65 5.85 16.91 9.27
C ASN A 65 4.77 17.97 8.97
N PRO A 66 4.87 19.18 9.54
CA PRO A 66 3.87 20.24 9.33
C PRO A 66 3.79 20.69 7.86
N THR A 67 4.85 20.47 7.09
CA THR A 67 4.94 20.79 5.66
C THR A 67 4.23 19.76 4.78
N MET A 68 3.84 18.59 5.31
CA MET A 68 3.27 17.49 4.53
C MET A 68 4.19 17.08 3.37
N ASP A 69 5.51 17.09 3.61
CA ASP A 69 6.46 16.57 2.64
C ASP A 69 6.28 15.05 2.54
N TRP A 70 6.37 14.52 1.33
CA TRP A 70 6.31 13.08 1.10
C TRP A 70 7.63 12.42 1.49
N TRP A 71 7.55 11.27 2.15
CA TRP A 71 8.72 10.40 2.35
C TRP A 71 8.38 8.94 2.11
N PHE A 72 9.41 8.18 1.74
CA PHE A 72 9.35 6.73 1.61
C PHE A 72 9.47 6.09 2.98
N ARG A 73 8.63 5.09 3.26
CA ARG A 73 8.65 4.32 4.49
C ARG A 73 8.73 2.84 4.18
N SER A 74 9.63 2.17 4.89
CA SER A 74 9.81 0.71 4.90
C SER A 74 9.65 0.21 6.32
N THR A 75 8.88 -0.85 6.54
CA THR A 75 8.64 -1.39 7.89
C THR A 75 8.46 -2.91 7.85
N ASP A 76 9.08 -3.60 8.80
CA ASP A 76 8.87 -5.02 9.03
C ASP A 76 7.57 -5.21 9.82
N ILE A 77 6.60 -5.91 9.24
CA ILE A 77 5.26 -6.03 9.80
C ILE A 77 4.84 -7.49 9.96
N ASP A 78 3.95 -7.72 10.92
CA ASP A 78 3.04 -8.86 10.90
C ASP A 78 1.69 -8.35 10.37
N PRO A 79 1.26 -8.76 9.16
CA PRO A 79 0.01 -8.30 8.57
C PRO A 79 -1.22 -8.63 9.43
N VAL A 80 -1.16 -9.67 10.27
CA VAL A 80 -2.27 -10.09 11.14
C VAL A 80 -2.46 -9.12 12.31
N LEU A 81 -1.40 -8.44 12.74
CA LEU A 81 -1.43 -7.51 13.87
C LEU A 81 -1.81 -6.07 13.47
N SER A 82 -1.92 -5.78 12.17
CA SER A 82 -2.30 -4.44 11.69
C SER A 82 -3.81 -4.21 11.80
N ASP A 83 -4.21 -3.35 12.73
CA ASP A 83 -5.59 -2.94 12.97
C ASP A 83 -6.22 -2.17 11.79
N LYS A 84 -5.39 -1.54 10.96
CA LYS A 84 -5.85 -0.77 9.79
C LYS A 84 -5.81 -1.55 8.49
N LEU A 85 -5.16 -2.71 8.41
CA LEU A 85 -5.08 -3.47 7.16
C LEU A 85 -6.45 -4.10 6.84
N LEU A 86 -7.05 -3.67 5.73
CA LEU A 86 -8.33 -4.22 5.26
C LEU A 86 -8.11 -5.49 4.44
N GLY A 87 -7.09 -5.47 3.58
CA GLY A 87 -6.73 -6.62 2.77
C GLY A 87 -5.60 -6.34 1.80
N ARG A 88 -5.24 -7.39 1.06
CA ARG A 88 -4.11 -7.43 0.13
C ARG A 88 -4.53 -8.08 -1.18
N ILE A 89 -4.02 -7.52 -2.28
CA ILE A 89 -4.24 -8.02 -3.64
C ILE A 89 -2.90 -8.51 -4.17
N ILE A 90 -2.78 -9.79 -4.47
CA ILE A 90 -1.57 -10.37 -5.07
C ILE A 90 -1.47 -9.90 -6.52
N ILE A 91 -0.36 -9.25 -6.86
CA ILE A 91 -0.10 -8.72 -8.22
C ILE A 91 1.08 -9.41 -8.90
N GLY A 92 1.91 -10.13 -8.15
CA GLY A 92 3.06 -10.84 -8.72
C GLY A 92 3.95 -11.44 -7.66
N GLN A 93 5.19 -11.71 -8.05
CA GLN A 93 6.16 -12.37 -7.19
C GLN A 93 7.58 -11.91 -7.50
N VAL A 94 8.40 -11.83 -6.46
CA VAL A 94 9.84 -11.64 -6.58
C VAL A 94 10.49 -13.00 -6.81
N PRO A 95 11.38 -13.15 -7.81
CA PRO A 95 12.12 -14.37 -8.08
C PRO A 95 12.95 -14.85 -6.88
N ASP A 96 13.24 -16.14 -6.86
CA ASP A 96 14.18 -16.68 -5.89
C ASP A 96 15.59 -16.09 -6.11
N GLY A 97 16.32 -15.88 -5.02
CA GLY A 97 17.66 -15.30 -5.01
C GLY A 97 17.72 -13.78 -4.88
N THR A 98 16.59 -13.06 -5.02
CA THR A 98 16.54 -11.63 -4.74
C THR A 98 16.60 -11.38 -3.24
N THR A 99 17.51 -10.52 -2.82
CA THR A 99 17.73 -10.14 -1.43
C THR A 99 16.72 -9.07 -0.98
N ILE A 100 16.42 -9.02 0.31
CA ILE A 100 15.55 -7.98 0.88
C ILE A 100 16.12 -6.57 0.66
N SER A 101 17.45 -6.42 0.68
CA SER A 101 18.10 -5.15 0.37
C SER A 101 17.85 -4.70 -1.07
N GLU A 102 17.88 -5.63 -2.04
CA GLU A 102 17.53 -5.31 -3.44
C GLU A 102 16.06 -4.91 -3.58
N ILE A 103 15.15 -5.59 -2.88
CA ILE A 103 13.72 -5.25 -2.85
C ILE A 103 13.52 -3.85 -2.23
N HIS A 104 14.21 -3.56 -1.13
CA HIS A 104 14.14 -2.25 -0.48
C HIS A 104 14.65 -1.13 -1.39
N MET A 105 15.85 -1.28 -1.96
CA MET A 105 16.42 -0.30 -2.90
C MET A 105 15.51 -0.09 -4.13
N PHE A 106 14.87 -1.17 -4.61
CA PHE A 106 13.91 -1.08 -5.69
C PHE A 106 12.75 -0.14 -5.33
N PHE A 107 12.09 -0.34 -4.18
CA PHE A 107 10.96 0.49 -3.77
C PHE A 107 11.39 1.91 -3.35
N GLU A 108 12.56 2.07 -2.74
CA GLU A 108 13.14 3.38 -2.42
C GLU A 108 13.38 4.21 -3.68
N SER A 109 13.70 3.57 -4.81
CA SER A 109 13.90 4.25 -6.09
C SER A 109 12.61 4.69 -6.80
N VAL A 110 11.43 4.31 -6.29
CA VAL A 110 10.15 4.71 -6.87
C VAL A 110 9.93 6.21 -6.59
N PRO A 111 9.64 7.04 -7.61
CA PRO A 111 9.43 8.47 -7.42
C PRO A 111 8.34 8.75 -6.39
N LEU A 112 8.68 9.55 -5.38
CA LEU A 112 7.72 10.05 -4.41
C LEU A 112 6.68 10.95 -5.08
N PRO A 113 5.44 10.99 -4.54
CA PRO A 113 4.44 11.94 -5.01
C PRO A 113 4.95 13.37 -4.90
N VAL A 114 4.64 14.18 -5.90
CA VAL A 114 4.97 15.60 -5.92
C VAL A 114 3.78 16.38 -5.39
N LYS A 115 4.03 17.15 -4.32
CA LYS A 115 3.02 18.00 -3.69
C LYS A 115 2.54 19.11 -4.64
N ASP A 116 1.27 19.48 -4.51
CA ASP A 116 0.64 20.60 -5.24
C ASP A 116 0.67 20.47 -6.77
N MET A 117 0.77 19.24 -7.29
CA MET A 117 0.61 18.94 -8.72
C MET A 117 -0.86 18.92 -9.15
N ASP A 118 -1.08 19.14 -10.45
CA ASP A 118 -2.36 18.91 -11.11
C ASP A 118 -2.18 17.86 -12.24
N PRO A 119 -2.79 16.65 -12.14
CA PRO A 119 -3.62 16.17 -11.04
C PRO A 119 -2.83 15.95 -9.75
N GLN A 120 -3.53 16.04 -8.60
CA GLN A 120 -2.96 15.79 -7.28
C GLN A 120 -2.36 14.38 -7.21
N GLN A 121 -1.17 14.28 -6.60
CA GLN A 121 -0.49 13.01 -6.39
C GLN A 121 -0.60 12.56 -4.93
N SER A 122 -0.64 11.25 -4.73
CA SER A 122 -0.84 10.63 -3.41
C SER A 122 -0.15 9.28 -3.29
N CYS A 123 -0.38 8.56 -2.17
CA CYS A 123 0.07 7.18 -2.01
C CYS A 123 -0.40 6.26 -3.16
N VAL A 124 -1.54 6.55 -3.78
CA VAL A 124 -2.05 5.84 -4.96
C VAL A 124 -1.12 6.07 -6.17
N THR A 125 -0.63 7.30 -6.36
CA THR A 125 0.37 7.63 -7.39
C THR A 125 1.66 6.86 -7.15
N TRP A 126 2.14 6.80 -5.91
CA TRP A 126 3.35 6.03 -5.58
C TRP A 126 3.17 4.53 -5.85
N VAL A 127 2.05 3.94 -5.43
CA VAL A 127 1.76 2.51 -5.67
C VAL A 127 1.62 2.22 -7.16
N THR A 128 0.95 3.07 -7.93
CA THR A 128 0.84 2.87 -9.39
C THR A 128 2.18 3.00 -10.10
N ASN A 129 3.04 3.95 -9.70
CA ASN A 129 4.42 4.03 -10.18
C ASN A 129 5.24 2.78 -9.79
N ALA A 130 5.05 2.25 -8.58
CA ALA A 130 5.70 1.02 -8.14
C ALA A 130 5.25 -0.18 -8.99
N ILE A 131 3.96 -0.34 -9.26
CA ILE A 131 3.43 -1.41 -10.13
C ILE A 131 4.02 -1.32 -11.54
N GLN A 132 4.06 -0.13 -12.14
CA GLN A 132 4.65 0.06 -13.47
C GLN A 132 6.13 -0.34 -13.50
N ARG A 133 6.89 0.02 -12.46
CA ARG A 133 8.27 -0.40 -12.33
C ARG A 133 8.40 -1.90 -12.14
N LEU A 134 7.54 -2.52 -11.34
CA LEU A 134 7.52 -3.97 -11.13
C LEU A 134 7.20 -4.71 -12.44
N GLN A 135 6.30 -4.15 -13.25
CA GLN A 135 5.97 -4.65 -14.59
C GLN A 135 7.18 -4.54 -15.54
N GLY A 136 7.83 -3.37 -15.58
CA GLY A 136 9.05 -3.16 -16.38
C GLY A 136 10.23 -4.02 -15.93
N HIS A 137 10.30 -4.35 -14.65
CA HIS A 137 11.32 -5.23 -14.07
C HIS A 137 11.00 -6.73 -14.24
N GLY A 138 9.75 -7.07 -14.61
CA GLY A 138 9.31 -8.44 -14.84
C GLY A 138 8.92 -9.23 -13.58
N TRP A 139 8.77 -8.59 -12.42
CA TRP A 139 8.28 -9.22 -11.18
C TRP A 139 6.75 -9.28 -11.13
N VAL A 140 6.08 -8.40 -11.88
CA VAL A 140 4.63 -8.33 -12.02
C VAL A 140 4.29 -8.43 -13.51
N ARG A 141 3.23 -9.15 -13.85
CA ARG A 141 2.76 -9.20 -15.25
C ARG A 141 2.11 -7.88 -15.64
N GLY A 142 2.17 -7.53 -16.93
CA GLY A 142 1.48 -6.36 -17.45
C GLY A 142 -0.04 -6.47 -17.31
N PHE A 143 -0.65 -5.45 -16.73
CA PHE A 143 -2.10 -5.23 -16.67
C PHE A 143 -2.40 -3.72 -16.62
N ASP A 144 -3.63 -3.33 -16.96
CA ASP A 144 -4.05 -1.92 -16.96
C ASP A 144 -4.32 -1.42 -15.54
N LEU A 145 -3.68 -0.31 -15.16
CA LEU A 145 -3.79 0.29 -13.83
C LEU A 145 -5.13 0.98 -13.58
N GLY A 146 -5.86 1.41 -14.62
CA GLY A 146 -7.18 2.02 -14.49
C GLY A 146 -8.19 1.02 -13.88
N PRO A 147 -8.51 -0.08 -14.59
CA PRO A 147 -9.36 -1.14 -14.08
C PRO A 147 -8.84 -1.74 -12.76
N PHE A 148 -7.52 -1.89 -12.62
CA PHE A 148 -6.95 -2.36 -11.36
C PHE A 148 -7.27 -1.45 -10.18
N LYS A 149 -7.20 -0.12 -10.35
CA LYS A 149 -7.54 0.81 -9.27
C LYS A 149 -9.01 0.71 -8.87
N ASP A 150 -9.90 0.55 -9.85
CA ASP A 150 -11.34 0.37 -9.60
C ASP A 150 -11.62 -0.93 -8.85
N PHE A 151 -10.96 -2.01 -9.25
CA PHE A 151 -11.00 -3.29 -8.56
C PHE A 151 -10.50 -3.16 -7.11
N ALA A 152 -9.32 -2.57 -6.91
CA ALA A 152 -8.73 -2.36 -5.60
C ALA A 152 -9.65 -1.52 -4.68
N LEU A 153 -10.23 -0.44 -5.19
CA LEU A 153 -11.17 0.38 -4.45
C LEU A 153 -12.44 -0.40 -4.06
N SER A 154 -12.99 -1.21 -4.98
CA SER A 154 -14.15 -2.06 -4.69
C SER A 154 -13.84 -3.14 -3.65
N SER A 155 -12.65 -3.73 -3.69
CA SER A 155 -12.20 -4.71 -2.69
C SER A 155 -12.05 -4.07 -1.31
N ALA A 156 -11.44 -2.88 -1.23
CA ALA A 156 -11.34 -2.14 0.04
C ALA A 156 -12.71 -1.80 0.63
N ASP A 157 -13.66 -1.33 -0.20
CA ASP A 157 -15.03 -1.07 0.27
C ASP A 157 -15.71 -2.32 0.81
N HIS A 158 -15.54 -3.45 0.13
CA HIS A 158 -16.09 -4.73 0.59
C HIS A 158 -15.51 -5.11 1.95
N TRP A 159 -14.18 -5.09 2.11
CA TRP A 159 -13.52 -5.43 3.37
C TRP A 159 -13.85 -4.46 4.51
N ASN A 160 -13.95 -3.16 4.21
CA ASN A 160 -14.33 -2.15 5.18
C ASN A 160 -15.77 -2.32 5.70
N GLY A 161 -16.64 -2.95 4.90
CA GLY A 161 -18.01 -3.30 5.32
C GLY A 161 -18.10 -4.56 6.18
N LEU A 162 -17.02 -5.33 6.34
CA LEU A 162 -17.01 -6.53 7.16
C LEU A 162 -16.95 -6.21 8.66
N PRO A 163 -17.41 -7.12 9.55
CA PRO A 163 -17.27 -6.96 10.98
C PRO A 163 -15.80 -6.83 11.41
N GLY A 164 -15.50 -6.00 12.41
CA GLY A 164 -14.14 -5.70 12.87
C GLY A 164 -13.32 -6.86 13.46
N SER A 165 -13.89 -8.05 13.61
CA SER A 165 -13.17 -9.29 13.96
C SER A 165 -12.67 -10.09 12.74
N SER A 166 -12.96 -9.60 11.53
CA SER A 166 -12.58 -10.26 10.29
C SER A 166 -11.08 -10.13 10.04
N LYS A 167 -10.44 -11.22 9.65
CA LYS A 167 -9.04 -11.18 9.20
C LYS A 167 -8.94 -10.34 7.92
N PRO A 168 -7.79 -9.66 7.68
CA PRO A 168 -7.57 -8.96 6.44
C PRO A 168 -7.78 -9.88 5.22
N GLY A 169 -8.50 -9.38 4.21
CA GLY A 169 -8.76 -10.12 2.99
C GLY A 169 -7.47 -10.38 2.20
N VAL A 170 -7.41 -11.50 1.49
CA VAL A 170 -6.35 -11.77 0.50
C VAL A 170 -7.02 -12.29 -0.75
N ILE A 171 -6.79 -11.61 -1.87
CA ILE A 171 -7.29 -12.02 -3.19
C ILE A 171 -6.16 -11.95 -4.21
N GLU A 172 -6.22 -12.76 -5.24
CA GLU A 172 -5.34 -12.66 -6.40
C GLU A 172 -5.96 -11.71 -7.42
N CYS A 173 -5.11 -10.94 -8.11
CA CYS A 173 -5.57 -10.13 -9.23
C CYS A 173 -5.80 -11.08 -10.42
N ASP A 174 -7.05 -11.51 -10.60
CA ASP A 174 -7.47 -12.25 -11.78
C ASP A 174 -7.44 -11.30 -12.99
N ASN A 175 -6.57 -11.59 -13.95
CA ASN A 175 -6.55 -10.93 -15.26
C ASN A 175 -7.64 -11.49 -16.18
#